data_AF-A0A957NQ98-F1
#
_entry.id   AF-A0A957NQ98-F1
#
_cell.length_a   1.000
_cell.length_b   1.000
_cell.length_c   1.000
_cell.angle_alpha   90.00
_cell.angle_beta   90.00
_cell.angle_gamma   90.00
#
_symmetry.space_group_name_H-M   'P 1'
#
loop_
_entity.id
_entity.type
_entity.pdbx_description
1 polymer ?
#
loop_
_entity_poly.entity_id
_entity_poly.type
_entity_poly.pdbx_seq_one_letter_code
_entity_poly.pdbx_strand_id
1 'polypeptide(L)'
;ARMTMLRNDHDYWFLYEGTPGGTLETAQDTWTRADGQSKTLANQWTQDLVGPEWIYFSDPDVEGSSTAARSLFLVQHQENSAIDTYYPFGGLMTVFGFGRNGTNRYLTTVPQQFTFGLMETTEFSAASTIINNAYRDLGISVLPAEVVTDLGNPALTMQNPLTIRLTSNRTITANFE
;
A
#
# COMPACT_ATOMS: atom_id res chain seq x y z
N ALA A 1 7.12 3.05 6.32
CA ALA A 1 6.58 3.73 7.53
C ALA A 1 5.23 4.35 7.20
N ARG A 2 4.35 4.50 8.21
CA ARG A 2 3.04 5.17 8.08
C ARG A 2 2.99 6.33 9.06
N MET A 3 2.44 7.46 8.63
CA MET A 3 2.24 8.64 9.47
C MET A 3 0.83 9.19 9.32
N THR A 4 0.39 9.96 10.32
CA THR A 4 -0.92 10.61 10.30
C THR A 4 -0.76 12.07 10.69
N MET A 5 -1.16 12.97 9.81
CA MET A 5 -1.34 14.38 10.11
C MET A 5 -2.63 14.54 10.90
N LEU A 6 -2.53 14.90 12.19
CA LEU A 6 -3.68 14.94 13.10
C LEU A 6 -4.35 16.31 13.20
N ARG A 7 -3.59 17.39 12.96
CA ARG A 7 -4.03 18.78 13.09
C ARG A 7 -3.25 19.68 12.15
N ASN A 8 -3.93 20.65 11.55
CA ASN A 8 -3.33 21.73 10.77
C ASN A 8 -4.06 23.04 11.08
N ASP A 9 -3.31 24.13 11.27
CA ASP A 9 -3.89 25.49 11.42
C ASP A 9 -3.97 26.22 10.07
N HIS A 10 -3.26 25.70 9.07
CA HIS A 10 -3.18 26.22 7.71
C HIS A 10 -3.14 25.08 6.70
N ASP A 11 -3.38 25.40 5.43
CA ASP A 11 -3.11 24.50 4.32
C ASP A 11 -1.65 24.04 4.35
N TYR A 12 -1.41 22.79 3.96
CA TYR A 12 -0.09 22.16 3.99
C TYR A 12 0.19 21.31 2.74
N TRP A 13 1.38 20.74 2.69
CA TRP A 13 1.78 19.71 1.73
C TRP A 13 2.52 18.59 2.45
N PHE A 14 2.59 17.43 1.82
CA PHE A 14 3.54 16.39 2.19
C PHE A 14 4.65 16.34 1.15
N LEU A 15 5.92 16.49 1.58
CA LEU A 15 7.06 16.72 0.68
C LEU A 15 8.15 15.67 0.87
N TYR A 16 8.60 15.11 -0.25
CA TYR A 16 9.82 14.33 -0.34
C TYR A 16 10.85 15.07 -1.20
N GLU A 17 12.08 15.14 -0.68
CA GLU A 17 13.26 15.62 -1.40
C GLU A 17 14.41 14.63 -1.18
N GLY A 18 15.02 14.12 -2.26
CA GLY A 18 16.16 13.20 -2.16
C GLY A 18 16.52 12.50 -3.47
N THR A 19 17.46 11.55 -3.40
CA THR A 19 17.96 10.75 -4.52
C THR A 19 17.61 9.27 -4.32
N PRO A 20 16.46 8.80 -4.83
CA PRO A 20 16.19 7.37 -4.89
C PRO A 20 17.33 6.68 -5.66
N GLY A 21 18.04 5.73 -5.03
CA GLY A 21 19.21 5.06 -5.64
C GLY A 21 20.57 5.61 -5.19
N GLY A 22 20.66 6.90 -4.88
CA GLY A 22 21.84 7.56 -4.29
C GLY A 22 22.30 8.78 -5.11
N THR A 23 22.15 8.72 -6.43
CA THR A 23 22.37 9.82 -7.37
C THR A 23 21.04 10.12 -8.09
N LEU A 24 20.95 11.25 -8.80
CA LEU A 24 19.82 11.54 -9.67
C LEU A 24 20.26 11.37 -11.13
N GLU A 25 19.75 10.34 -11.79
CA GLU A 25 20.03 10.00 -13.18
C GLU A 25 18.78 10.26 -14.02
N THR A 26 18.49 11.52 -14.34
CA THR A 26 17.19 11.91 -14.94
C THR A 26 16.81 11.22 -16.26
N ALA A 27 17.76 10.62 -16.97
CA ALA A 27 17.52 9.89 -18.20
C ALA A 27 17.27 8.38 -17.98
N GLN A 28 17.63 7.84 -16.82
CA GLN A 28 17.55 6.42 -16.48
C GLN A 28 16.51 6.17 -15.40
N ASP A 29 16.52 6.99 -14.35
CA ASP A 29 15.57 6.92 -13.26
C ASP A 29 14.17 7.23 -13.76
N THR A 30 13.18 6.64 -13.10
CA THR A 30 11.77 6.79 -13.48
C THR A 30 10.91 7.18 -12.30
N TRP A 31 9.82 7.88 -12.59
CA TRP A 31 8.65 7.87 -11.73
C TRP A 31 7.59 6.99 -12.36
N THR A 32 6.79 6.31 -11.53
CA THR A 32 5.66 5.50 -11.97
C THR A 32 4.48 5.70 -11.04
N ARG A 33 3.28 5.87 -11.60
CA ARG A 33 2.03 6.16 -10.88
C ARG A 33 1.09 4.96 -10.84
N ALA A 34 0.03 5.07 -10.05
CA ALA A 34 -0.97 4.02 -9.88
C ALA A 34 -1.71 3.59 -11.16
N ASP A 35 -1.81 4.47 -12.14
CA ASP A 35 -2.40 4.19 -13.46
C ASP A 35 -1.46 3.41 -14.40
N GLY A 36 -0.25 3.10 -13.95
CA GLY A 36 0.78 2.42 -14.74
C GLY A 36 1.58 3.34 -15.65
N GLN A 37 1.31 4.66 -15.66
CA GLN A 37 2.17 5.58 -16.38
C GLN A 37 3.53 5.66 -15.73
N SER A 38 4.55 5.48 -16.57
CA SER A 38 5.95 5.59 -16.20
C SER A 38 6.68 6.50 -17.18
N LYS A 39 7.51 7.41 -16.65
CA LYS A 39 8.37 8.29 -17.45
C LYS A 39 9.70 8.47 -16.73
N THR A 40 10.72 8.86 -17.50
CA THR A 40 12.01 9.23 -16.91
C THR A 40 11.87 10.47 -16.03
N LEU A 41 12.77 10.61 -15.05
CA LEU A 41 12.81 11.74 -14.13
C LEU A 41 13.05 13.10 -14.80
N ALA A 42 13.46 13.14 -16.07
CA ALA A 42 13.46 14.36 -16.87
C ALA A 42 12.04 14.93 -17.13
N ASN A 43 10.99 14.11 -17.01
CA ASN A 43 9.61 14.51 -17.28
C ASN A 43 8.94 15.05 -16.02
N GLN A 44 9.04 16.36 -15.81
CA GLN A 44 8.32 17.05 -14.73
C GLN A 44 6.81 17.15 -15.00
N TRP A 45 6.03 17.33 -13.93
CA TRP A 45 4.57 17.50 -14.06
C TRP A 45 3.97 18.20 -12.84
N THR A 46 2.83 18.86 -13.06
CA THR A 46 2.01 19.50 -12.04
C THR A 46 0.54 19.23 -12.37
N GLN A 47 -0.10 18.35 -11.61
CA GLN A 47 -1.48 17.93 -11.81
C GLN A 47 -1.98 17.14 -10.59
N ASP A 48 -3.28 16.90 -10.54
CA ASP A 48 -3.88 15.93 -9.62
C ASP A 48 -3.41 14.50 -9.95
N LEU A 49 -3.09 13.71 -8.92
CA LEU A 49 -2.91 12.26 -9.03
C LEU A 49 -4.27 11.59 -8.89
N VAL A 50 -4.90 11.30 -10.03
CA VAL A 50 -6.18 10.60 -10.01
C VAL A 50 -6.03 9.19 -9.41
N GLY A 51 -6.89 8.90 -8.44
CA GLY A 51 -6.84 7.70 -7.62
C GLY A 51 -6.64 6.36 -8.31
N PRO A 52 -5.91 5.41 -7.66
CA PRO A 52 -5.28 5.52 -6.33
C PRO A 52 -4.10 6.50 -6.21
N GLU A 53 -4.03 7.27 -5.12
CA GLU A 53 -2.96 8.27 -4.91
C GLU A 53 -1.62 7.69 -4.41
N TRP A 54 -0.90 7.04 -5.32
CA TRP A 54 0.50 6.65 -5.06
C TRP A 54 1.40 6.83 -6.27
N ILE A 55 2.68 7.03 -5.96
CA ILE A 55 3.79 7.16 -6.91
C ILE A 55 5.01 6.45 -6.35
N TYR A 56 5.86 5.92 -7.23
CA TYR A 56 7.19 5.47 -6.85
C TYR A 56 8.26 5.99 -7.81
N PHE A 57 9.42 6.26 -7.24
CA PHE A 57 10.63 6.69 -7.94
C PHE A 57 11.62 5.54 -7.93
N SER A 58 12.23 5.22 -9.08
CA SER A 58 13.08 4.05 -9.24
C SER A 58 14.41 4.40 -9.89
N ASP A 59 15.48 3.85 -9.33
CA ASP A 59 16.78 3.69 -9.96
C ASP A 59 16.91 2.21 -10.40
N PRO A 60 16.96 1.91 -11.71
CA PRO A 60 17.06 0.55 -12.23
C PRO A 60 18.50 -0.01 -12.28
N ASP A 61 19.56 0.80 -12.12
CA ASP A 61 20.97 0.39 -12.22
C ASP A 61 21.80 0.99 -11.10
N VAL A 62 21.50 0.52 -9.90
CA VAL A 62 22.16 0.99 -8.72
C VAL A 62 23.61 0.51 -8.74
N GLU A 63 24.56 1.44 -8.82
CA GLU A 63 26.02 1.19 -8.89
C GLU A 63 26.55 0.62 -10.22
N GLY A 64 25.95 1.01 -11.36
CA GLY A 64 26.60 1.04 -12.68
C GLY A 64 27.09 -0.29 -13.25
N SER A 65 26.42 -1.39 -12.89
CA SER A 65 26.71 -2.78 -13.28
C SER A 65 25.82 -3.77 -12.51
N SER A 66 25.07 -3.33 -11.50
CA SER A 66 24.29 -4.20 -10.63
C SER A 66 22.84 -4.24 -11.11
N THR A 67 22.30 -5.44 -11.29
CA THR A 67 20.89 -5.65 -11.68
C THR A 67 19.89 -5.33 -10.57
N ALA A 68 20.33 -4.69 -9.47
CA ALA A 68 19.49 -4.42 -8.31
C ALA A 68 18.80 -3.07 -8.48
N ALA A 69 17.48 -3.11 -8.70
CA ALA A 69 16.64 -1.92 -8.72
C ALA A 69 16.37 -1.43 -7.29
N ARG A 70 16.49 -0.12 -7.03
CA ARG A 70 16.03 0.50 -5.78
C ARG A 70 14.93 1.50 -6.07
N SER A 71 13.82 1.40 -5.34
CA SER A 71 12.69 2.30 -5.50
C SER A 71 12.19 2.83 -4.17
N LEU A 72 11.75 4.09 -4.16
CA LEU A 72 11.03 4.74 -3.06
C LEU A 72 9.58 4.95 -3.50
N PHE A 73 8.63 4.46 -2.73
CA PHE A 73 7.21 4.73 -2.95
C PHE A 73 6.65 5.68 -1.90
N LEU A 74 5.65 6.46 -2.31
CA LEU A 74 4.92 7.45 -1.52
C LEU A 74 3.42 7.28 -1.81
N VAL A 75 2.61 7.28 -0.75
CA VAL A 75 1.17 7.05 -0.82
C VAL A 75 0.47 8.10 0.04
N GLN A 76 -0.57 8.71 -0.50
CA GLN A 76 -1.61 9.39 0.27
C GLN A 76 -2.84 8.49 0.31
N HIS A 77 -3.42 8.30 1.50
CA HIS A 77 -4.49 7.32 1.68
C HIS A 77 -5.86 7.86 1.30
N GLN A 78 -6.08 9.15 1.56
CA GLN A 78 -7.32 9.83 1.21
C GLN A 78 -7.20 10.41 -0.19
N GLU A 79 -8.11 10.00 -1.06
CA GLU A 79 -8.30 10.61 -2.37
C GLU A 79 -8.77 12.06 -2.23
N ASN A 80 -8.19 12.96 -3.01
CA ASN A 80 -8.62 14.34 -3.13
C ASN A 80 -8.47 14.82 -4.59
N SER A 81 -8.54 16.14 -4.81
CA SER A 81 -8.31 16.74 -6.13
C SER A 81 -7.31 17.90 -6.05
N ALA A 82 -6.43 17.84 -5.05
CA ALA A 82 -5.36 18.81 -4.83
C ALA A 82 -4.29 18.61 -5.90
N ILE A 83 -3.60 19.70 -6.25
CA ILE A 83 -2.52 19.64 -7.22
C ILE A 83 -1.29 19.01 -6.56
N ASP A 84 -0.74 17.98 -7.19
CA ASP A 84 0.56 17.41 -6.86
C ASP A 84 1.61 17.84 -7.88
N THR A 85 2.88 17.82 -7.47
CA THR A 85 3.98 18.23 -8.35
C THR A 85 5.18 17.35 -8.18
N TYR A 86 5.79 16.98 -9.31
CA TYR A 86 7.13 16.43 -9.41
C TYR A 86 8.03 17.31 -10.28
N TYR A 87 9.26 17.56 -9.83
CA TYR A 87 10.35 18.07 -10.67
C TYR A 87 11.72 17.63 -10.14
N PRO A 88 12.74 17.48 -11.01
CA PRO A 88 14.12 17.38 -10.58
C PRO A 88 14.65 18.76 -10.16
N PHE A 89 15.35 18.84 -9.03
CA PHE A 89 15.90 20.11 -8.53
C PHE A 89 17.43 20.12 -8.57
N GLY A 90 17.99 21.17 -9.18
CA GLY A 90 19.42 21.42 -9.23
C GLY A 90 20.26 20.33 -9.92
N GLY A 91 19.62 19.38 -10.61
CA GLY A 91 20.30 18.17 -11.12
C GLY A 91 20.77 17.23 -10.00
N LEU A 92 20.27 17.39 -8.77
CA LEU A 92 20.78 16.70 -7.59
C LEU A 92 19.73 15.86 -6.87
N MET A 93 18.44 16.17 -6.98
CA MET A 93 17.41 15.46 -6.24
C MET A 93 16.05 15.44 -6.94
N THR A 94 15.29 14.39 -6.66
CA THR A 94 13.85 14.30 -6.88
C THR A 94 13.14 15.18 -5.86
N VAL A 95 12.22 16.02 -6.34
CA VAL A 95 11.29 16.75 -5.48
C VAL A 95 9.87 16.34 -5.85
N PHE A 96 9.14 15.78 -4.88
CA PHE A 96 7.75 15.41 -5.04
C PHE A 96 6.92 15.90 -3.87
N GLY A 97 5.79 16.53 -4.15
CA GLY A 97 4.87 17.00 -3.11
C GLY A 97 3.42 16.66 -3.39
N PHE A 98 2.77 16.00 -2.43
CA PHE A 98 1.31 15.93 -2.39
C PHE A 98 0.74 17.29 -1.97
N GLY A 99 -0.24 17.80 -2.73
CA GLY A 99 -0.87 19.10 -2.51
C GLY A 99 0.12 20.28 -2.58
N ARG A 100 1.06 20.25 -3.54
CA ARG A 100 2.08 21.28 -3.73
C ARG A 100 2.16 21.75 -5.18
N ASN A 101 2.28 23.07 -5.36
CA ASN A 101 2.79 23.70 -6.59
C ASN A 101 3.64 24.92 -6.22
N GLY A 102 4.96 24.83 -6.46
CA GLY A 102 5.91 25.86 -6.00
C GLY A 102 5.88 26.03 -4.49
N THR A 103 5.48 27.22 -4.02
CA THR A 103 5.31 27.55 -2.59
C THR A 103 3.86 27.50 -2.11
N ASN A 104 2.92 27.11 -2.98
CA ASN A 104 1.51 26.98 -2.62
C ASN A 104 1.21 25.60 -2.03
N ARG A 105 0.29 25.58 -1.07
CA ARG A 105 -0.17 24.41 -0.29
C ARG A 105 -1.63 24.15 -0.63
N TYR A 106 -1.99 22.88 -0.83
CA TYR A 106 -3.33 22.50 -1.27
C TYR A 106 -3.97 21.40 -0.43
N LEU A 107 -3.26 20.78 0.54
CA LEU A 107 -3.88 19.88 1.51
C LEU A 107 -4.51 20.69 2.64
N THR A 108 -5.80 20.48 2.89
CA THR A 108 -6.58 21.29 3.84
C THR A 108 -7.26 20.47 4.93
N THR A 109 -7.41 19.16 4.73
CA THR A 109 -8.19 18.28 5.60
C THR A 109 -7.31 17.46 6.53
N VAL A 110 -7.83 17.14 7.72
CA VAL A 110 -7.23 16.19 8.66
C VAL A 110 -8.33 15.33 9.29
N PRO A 111 -8.02 14.08 9.72
CA PRO A 111 -6.73 13.42 9.62
C PRO A 111 -6.37 13.03 8.17
N GLN A 112 -5.09 13.11 7.83
CA GLN A 112 -4.53 12.63 6.56
C GLN A 112 -3.44 11.62 6.82
N GLN A 113 -3.43 10.51 6.08
CA GLN A 113 -2.51 9.41 6.26
C GLN A 113 -1.59 9.28 5.06
N PHE A 114 -0.32 9.08 5.35
CA PHE A 114 0.71 8.85 4.34
C PHE A 114 1.49 7.59 4.66
N THR A 115 1.82 6.82 3.63
CA THR A 115 2.77 5.71 3.72
C THR A 115 3.93 5.98 2.78
N PHE A 116 5.15 5.72 3.23
CA PHE A 116 6.32 5.69 2.35
C PHE A 116 7.18 4.46 2.66
N GLY A 117 7.94 3.99 1.69
CA GLY A 117 8.81 2.85 1.89
C GLY A 117 9.77 2.61 0.74
N LEU A 118 10.74 1.74 0.99
CA LEU A 118 11.73 1.30 0.01
C LEU A 118 11.32 -0.08 -0.52
N MET A 119 11.64 -0.35 -1.79
CA MET A 119 11.43 -1.63 -2.43
C MET A 119 12.52 -1.92 -3.46
N GLU A 120 12.84 -3.19 -3.66
CA GLU A 120 13.89 -3.63 -4.57
C GLU A 120 13.29 -4.08 -5.93
N THR A 121 12.49 -3.20 -6.56
CA THR A 121 11.85 -3.49 -7.86
C THR A 121 11.44 -2.21 -8.59
N THR A 122 11.55 -2.23 -9.91
CA THR A 122 11.01 -1.22 -10.84
C THR A 122 9.70 -1.67 -11.51
N GLU A 123 9.39 -2.97 -11.46
CA GLU A 123 8.30 -3.58 -12.20
C GLU A 123 6.95 -3.25 -11.59
N PHE A 124 6.05 -2.66 -12.40
CA PHE A 124 4.76 -2.16 -11.92
C PHE A 124 3.91 -3.22 -11.18
N SER A 125 3.86 -4.46 -11.67
CA SER A 125 3.09 -5.54 -11.04
C SER A 125 3.60 -5.88 -9.62
N ALA A 126 4.92 -5.97 -9.47
CA ALA A 126 5.54 -6.22 -8.16
C ALA A 126 5.40 -4.99 -7.24
N ALA A 127 5.70 -3.80 -7.75
CA ALA A 127 5.60 -2.54 -7.02
C ALA A 127 4.17 -2.29 -6.53
N SER A 128 3.17 -2.39 -7.40
CA SER A 128 1.76 -2.17 -7.03
C SER A 128 1.30 -3.16 -5.96
N THR A 129 1.75 -4.41 -5.99
CA THR A 129 1.45 -5.40 -4.94
C THR A 129 2.06 -4.97 -3.60
N ILE A 130 3.34 -4.58 -3.58
CA ILE A 130 4.04 -4.11 -2.37
C ILE A 130 3.35 -2.86 -1.81
N ILE A 131 3.07 -1.88 -2.66
CA ILE A 131 2.45 -0.61 -2.28
C ILE A 131 1.05 -0.86 -1.72
N ASN A 132 0.19 -1.59 -2.45
CA ASN A 132 -1.17 -1.89 -2.00
C ASN A 132 -1.18 -2.60 -0.65
N ASN A 133 -0.30 -3.58 -0.43
CA ASN A 133 -0.17 -4.28 0.85
C ASN A 133 0.31 -3.36 1.99
N ALA A 134 1.04 -2.29 1.69
CA ALA A 134 1.58 -1.37 2.69
C ALA A 134 0.55 -0.33 3.19
N TYR A 135 -0.44 0.03 2.37
CA TYR A 135 -1.38 1.10 2.71
C TYR A 135 -2.84 0.66 2.82
N ARG A 136 -3.31 -0.30 2.00
CA ARG A 136 -4.72 -0.71 2.02
C ARG A 136 -5.05 -1.49 3.29
N ASP A 137 -6.29 -1.33 3.74
CA ASP A 137 -6.81 -2.09 4.85
C ASP A 137 -7.02 -3.56 4.46
N LEU A 138 -6.74 -4.46 5.40
CA LEU A 138 -7.00 -5.89 5.24
C LEU A 138 -8.50 -6.15 5.47
N GLY A 139 -9.24 -6.36 4.38
CA GLY A 139 -10.61 -6.84 4.44
C GLY A 139 -10.64 -8.35 4.71
N ILE A 140 -11.09 -8.77 5.90
CA ILE A 140 -11.34 -10.18 6.21
C ILE A 140 -12.85 -10.42 6.17
N SER A 141 -13.30 -11.28 5.26
CA SER A 141 -14.67 -11.77 5.21
C SER A 141 -14.72 -13.18 5.79
N VAL A 142 -15.38 -13.35 6.94
CA VAL A 142 -15.71 -14.67 7.48
C VAL A 142 -17.07 -15.06 6.94
N LEU A 143 -17.11 -16.08 6.08
CA LEU A 143 -18.38 -16.65 5.60
C LEU A 143 -19.01 -17.55 6.68
N PRO A 144 -20.32 -17.83 6.59
CA PRO A 144 -20.96 -18.78 7.50
C PRO A 144 -20.22 -20.12 7.52
N ALA A 145 -20.13 -20.74 8.70
CA ALA A 145 -19.59 -22.09 8.82
C ALA A 145 -20.43 -23.05 7.97
N GLU A 146 -19.77 -23.84 7.11
CA GLU A 146 -20.42 -24.93 6.41
C GLU A 146 -20.73 -26.05 7.41
N VAL A 147 -22.02 -26.38 7.56
CA VAL A 147 -22.44 -27.56 8.32
C VAL A 147 -22.23 -28.78 7.44
N VAL A 148 -21.16 -29.54 7.70
CA VAL A 148 -21.01 -30.88 7.12
C VAL A 148 -21.84 -31.84 7.95
N THR A 149 -23.03 -32.20 7.47
CA THR A 149 -23.77 -33.37 7.98
C THR A 149 -23.12 -34.63 7.42
N ASP A 150 -22.03 -35.10 8.04
CA ASP A 150 -21.60 -36.48 7.85
C ASP A 150 -22.55 -37.39 8.62
N LEU A 151 -23.67 -37.78 8.00
CA LEU A 151 -24.57 -38.82 8.51
C LEU A 151 -24.06 -40.22 8.13
N GLY A 152 -22.74 -40.45 8.21
CA GLY A 152 -22.09 -41.71 7.89
C GLY A 152 -22.17 -42.80 8.97
N ASN A 153 -23.03 -42.67 9.99
CA ASN A 153 -23.23 -43.74 10.97
C ASN A 153 -24.72 -43.92 11.38
N PRO A 154 -25.43 -44.95 10.87
CA PRO A 154 -26.85 -45.19 11.17
C PRO A 154 -27.12 -45.72 12.59
N ALA A 155 -26.12 -45.82 13.46
CA ALA A 155 -26.23 -46.49 14.76
C ALA A 155 -26.27 -45.55 15.99
N LEU A 156 -26.58 -44.26 15.82
CA LEU A 156 -26.94 -43.40 16.96
C LEU A 156 -28.46 -43.39 17.13
N THR A 157 -29.00 -44.49 17.66
CA THR A 157 -30.37 -44.52 18.16
C THR A 157 -30.49 -43.66 19.41
N MET A 158 -31.53 -42.82 19.47
CA MET A 158 -31.81 -41.98 20.63
C MET A 158 -32.19 -42.85 21.83
N GLN A 159 -31.24 -43.18 22.68
CA GLN A 159 -31.46 -43.87 23.95
C GLN A 159 -31.27 -42.90 25.11
N ASN A 160 -32.17 -42.92 26.10
CA ASN A 160 -32.10 -42.07 27.29
C ASN A 160 -31.93 -42.94 28.55
N PRO A 161 -30.79 -42.87 29.27
CA PRO A 161 -29.67 -41.95 29.06
C PRO A 161 -28.76 -42.34 27.89
N LEU A 162 -28.30 -41.33 27.13
CA LEU A 162 -27.28 -41.47 26.09
C LEU A 162 -25.94 -41.84 26.75
N THR A 163 -25.37 -42.99 26.39
CA THR A 163 -24.08 -43.44 26.93
C THR A 163 -23.01 -43.41 25.85
N ILE A 164 -22.02 -42.53 25.99
CA ILE A 164 -20.86 -42.42 25.08
C ILE A 164 -19.62 -42.95 25.79
N ARG A 165 -18.88 -43.87 25.16
CA ARG A 165 -17.54 -44.31 25.64
C ARG A 165 -16.45 -43.69 24.78
N LEU A 166 -15.55 -42.93 25.41
CA LEU A 166 -14.38 -42.33 24.77
C LEU A 166 -13.12 -43.09 25.19
N THR A 167 -12.29 -43.49 24.21
CA THR A 167 -11.02 -44.20 24.45
C THR A 167 -9.78 -43.35 24.16
N SER A 168 -9.97 -42.09 23.77
CA SER A 168 -8.90 -41.08 23.54
C SER A 168 -9.45 -39.66 23.67
N ASN A 169 -8.57 -38.65 23.67
CA ASN A 169 -8.95 -37.23 23.81
C ASN A 169 -9.90 -36.78 22.70
N ARG A 170 -11.08 -36.28 23.09
CA ARG A 170 -12.13 -35.77 22.21
C ARG A 170 -12.89 -34.64 22.89
N THR A 171 -13.52 -33.77 22.10
CA THR A 171 -14.46 -32.75 22.57
C THR A 171 -15.88 -33.19 22.25
N ILE A 172 -16.79 -33.10 23.22
CA ILE A 172 -18.23 -33.30 23.03
C ILE A 172 -18.91 -31.96 23.27
N THR A 173 -19.68 -31.50 22.29
CA THR A 173 -20.52 -30.30 22.41
C THR A 173 -21.98 -30.72 22.27
N ALA A 174 -22.80 -30.37 23.26
CA ALA A 174 -24.23 -30.59 23.23
C ALA A 174 -24.92 -29.23 23.36
N ASN A 175 -25.81 -28.92 22.43
CA ASN A 175 -26.68 -27.76 22.50
C ASN A 175 -28.09 -28.28 22.75
N PHE A 176 -28.71 -27.78 23.82
CA PHE A 176 -30.12 -28.04 24.14
C PHE A 176 -30.86 -26.74 23.92
N GLU A 177 -32.04 -26.81 23.31
CA GLU A 177 -32.94 -25.65 23.18
C GLU A 177 -33.72 -25.41 24.48
#